data_AF-A0A7C7L569-F1
#
_entry.id   AF-A0A7C7L569-F1
#
_cell.length_a   1.000
_cell.length_b   1.000
_cell.length_c   1.000
_cell.angle_alpha   90.00
_cell.angle_beta   90.00
_cell.angle_gamma   90.00
#
_symmetry.space_group_name_H-M   'P 1'
#
loop_
_entity.id
_entity.type
_entity.pdbx_description
1 polymer ?
#
loop_
_entity_poly.entity_id
_entity_poly.type
_entity_poly.pdbx_seq_one_letter_code
_entity_poly.pdbx_strand_id
1 'polypeptide(L)'
;MKIGIIIGRIGGVDGVALETEKWIQVFQRMGHEVFILSGQFEERELDVMHETLYPVLSFFSTECEWEQDAAFFNPVKDPSQLVEAINSVSDEISNRILSWIDEKEIDVLLSENASALPSHLSMALGIWKAVESCGLPTLTHDHDFHWERGDRYKSPHNEINEMVEKYFPLNLPNVKHAVINLHAQTRLKERYGIESLVVPNVMDFDTPYGLKTDENRSLLKDLGFTNGAIPVFQVTRIVERKGIEVAIELIHKLQDQNVKLVITGNHNDDEGGKYYRQLINQIHDLKLNNQVVFASNLIQNHSWQGHHG
;
A
#
# COMPACT_ATOMS: atom_id res chain seq x y z
N MET A 1 -6.63 -3.08 -26.93
CA MET A 1 -5.32 -3.51 -26.40
C MET A 1 -5.57 -4.40 -25.22
N LYS A 2 -4.65 -5.34 -24.98
CA LYS A 2 -4.55 -6.17 -23.80
C LYS A 2 -3.55 -5.54 -22.83
N ILE A 3 -4.04 -5.11 -21.67
CA ILE A 3 -3.25 -4.41 -20.65
C ILE A 3 -2.92 -5.40 -19.55
N GLY A 4 -1.63 -5.57 -19.24
CA GLY A 4 -1.16 -6.43 -18.16
C GLY A 4 -0.78 -5.61 -16.94
N ILE A 5 -1.49 -5.77 -15.83
CA ILE A 5 -1.21 -5.13 -14.55
C ILE A 5 -0.41 -6.08 -13.66
N ILE A 6 0.72 -5.61 -13.13
CA ILE A 6 1.53 -6.30 -12.13
C ILE A 6 1.40 -5.55 -10.80
N ILE A 7 0.94 -6.24 -9.76
CA ILE A 7 0.69 -5.66 -8.43
C ILE A 7 0.94 -6.69 -7.33
N GLY A 8 1.63 -6.30 -6.24
CA GLY A 8 1.96 -7.25 -5.16
C GLY A 8 0.72 -7.85 -4.47
N ARG A 9 -0.36 -7.07 -4.36
CA ARG A 9 -1.64 -7.50 -3.78
C ARG A 9 -2.79 -6.68 -4.34
N ILE A 10 -3.93 -7.32 -4.62
CA ILE A 10 -5.17 -6.66 -5.05
C ILE A 10 -6.38 -7.17 -4.25
N GLY A 11 -7.42 -6.35 -4.15
CA GLY A 11 -8.57 -6.56 -3.25
C GLY A 11 -8.36 -5.99 -1.85
N GLY A 12 -9.33 -6.22 -0.97
CA GLY A 12 -9.32 -5.71 0.41
C GLY A 12 -9.46 -4.19 0.51
N VAL A 13 -8.88 -3.59 1.56
CA VAL A 13 -9.01 -2.14 1.89
C VAL A 13 -7.73 -1.34 1.62
N ASP A 14 -6.78 -1.93 0.88
CA ASP A 14 -5.51 -1.27 0.57
C ASP A 14 -5.70 -0.14 -0.44
N GLY A 15 -5.08 1.01 -0.18
CA GLY A 15 -5.24 2.19 -1.02
C GLY A 15 -4.73 1.99 -2.46
N VAL A 16 -3.66 1.23 -2.68
CA VAL A 16 -3.14 0.96 -4.03
C VAL A 16 -4.10 0.03 -4.77
N ALA A 17 -4.60 -1.01 -4.10
CA ALA A 17 -5.58 -1.94 -4.67
C ALA A 17 -6.87 -1.22 -5.10
N LEU A 18 -7.44 -0.38 -4.23
CA LEU A 18 -8.66 0.38 -4.52
C LEU A 18 -8.51 1.33 -5.70
N GLU A 19 -7.35 1.97 -5.88
CA GLU A 19 -7.10 2.83 -7.03
C GLU A 19 -6.84 2.02 -8.31
N THR A 20 -6.11 0.91 -8.20
CA THR A 20 -5.89 -0.02 -9.32
C THR A 20 -7.22 -0.53 -9.88
N GLU A 21 -8.18 -0.91 -9.01
CA GLU A 21 -9.51 -1.34 -9.43
C GLU A 21 -10.28 -0.25 -10.20
N LYS A 22 -10.12 1.03 -9.83
CA LYS A 22 -10.72 2.15 -10.58
C LYS A 22 -10.10 2.29 -11.96
N TRP A 23 -8.78 2.13 -12.08
CA TRP A 23 -8.08 2.14 -13.38
C TRP A 23 -8.56 0.99 -14.26
N ILE A 24 -8.67 -0.22 -13.71
CA ILE A 24 -9.22 -1.40 -14.41
C ILE A 24 -10.60 -1.08 -14.99
N GLN A 25 -11.51 -0.52 -14.18
CA GLN A 25 -12.85 -0.14 -14.64
C GLN A 25 -12.82 0.90 -15.76
N VAL A 26 -11.94 1.90 -15.68
CA VAL A 26 -11.77 2.91 -16.73
C VAL A 26 -11.29 2.26 -18.03
N PHE A 27 -10.24 1.43 -17.97
CA PHE A 27 -9.71 0.73 -19.15
C PHE A 27 -10.75 -0.18 -19.81
N GLN A 28 -11.51 -0.92 -19.02
CA GLN A 28 -12.59 -1.77 -19.53
C GLN A 28 -13.70 -0.94 -20.21
N ARG A 29 -14.10 0.19 -19.62
CA ARG A 29 -15.07 1.12 -20.25
C ARG A 29 -14.56 1.72 -21.56
N MET A 30 -13.23 1.85 -21.71
CA MET A 30 -12.58 2.27 -22.96
C MET A 30 -12.48 1.14 -24.00
N GLY A 31 -12.95 -0.08 -23.68
CA GLY A 31 -12.92 -1.23 -24.58
C GLY A 31 -11.57 -1.96 -24.60
N HIS A 32 -10.75 -1.82 -23.55
CA HIS A 32 -9.53 -2.59 -23.38
C HIS A 32 -9.79 -3.86 -22.57
N GLU A 33 -9.03 -4.91 -22.86
CA GLU A 33 -9.02 -6.14 -22.08
C GLU A 33 -7.89 -6.04 -21.05
N VAL A 34 -8.17 -6.42 -19.80
CA VAL A 34 -7.23 -6.23 -18.69
C VAL A 34 -6.94 -7.57 -18.05
N PHE A 35 -5.65 -7.84 -17.85
CA PHE A 35 -5.13 -9.01 -17.17
C PHE A 35 -4.33 -8.60 -15.94
N ILE A 36 -4.38 -9.38 -14.88
CA ILE A 36 -3.74 -9.08 -13.60
C ILE A 36 -2.82 -10.21 -13.19
N LEU A 37 -1.57 -9.91 -12.92
CA LEU A 37 -0.59 -10.79 -12.29
C LEU A 37 -0.32 -10.26 -10.88
N SER A 38 -0.71 -11.03 -9.86
CA SER A 38 -0.58 -10.58 -8.47
C SER A 38 -0.09 -11.66 -7.52
N GLY A 39 0.56 -11.21 -6.44
CA GLY A 39 0.98 -12.07 -5.33
C GLY A 39 -0.16 -12.53 -4.44
N GLN A 40 -1.25 -11.77 -4.40
CA GLN A 40 -2.37 -12.04 -3.51
C GLN A 40 -3.66 -11.39 -4.01
N PHE A 41 -4.76 -12.14 -3.93
CA PHE A 41 -6.12 -11.64 -4.13
C PHE A 41 -6.86 -11.75 -2.80
N GLU A 42 -7.34 -10.62 -2.26
CA GLU A 42 -8.06 -10.57 -0.97
C GLU A 42 -9.57 -10.44 -1.17
N GLU A 43 -10.34 -11.21 -0.41
CA GLU A 43 -11.78 -11.05 -0.22
C GLU A 43 -12.63 -11.15 -1.49
N ARG A 44 -12.15 -11.90 -2.48
CA ARG A 44 -12.83 -12.14 -3.75
C ARG A 44 -12.47 -13.50 -4.34
N GLU A 45 -13.35 -14.00 -5.19
CA GLU A 45 -13.04 -15.15 -6.05
C GLU A 45 -12.16 -14.71 -7.22
N LEU A 46 -11.23 -15.59 -7.61
CA LEU A 46 -10.30 -15.35 -8.71
C LEU A 46 -10.99 -15.57 -10.06
N ASP A 47 -11.00 -14.57 -10.94
CA ASP A 47 -11.34 -14.75 -12.35
C ASP A 47 -10.15 -15.36 -13.09
N VAL A 48 -10.08 -16.68 -13.14
CA VAL A 48 -8.98 -17.44 -13.78
C VAL A 48 -8.70 -17.06 -15.24
N MET A 49 -9.62 -16.39 -15.94
CA MET A 49 -9.41 -15.95 -17.32
C MET A 49 -8.53 -14.70 -17.39
N HIS A 50 -8.77 -13.73 -16.50
CA HIS A 50 -8.09 -12.44 -16.49
C HIS A 50 -7.06 -12.31 -15.37
N GLU A 51 -7.13 -13.15 -14.35
CA GLU A 51 -6.34 -13.04 -13.14
C GLU A 51 -5.40 -14.23 -12.96
N THR A 52 -4.19 -13.94 -12.54
CA THR A 52 -3.12 -14.91 -12.39
C THR A 52 -2.45 -14.69 -11.05
N LEU A 53 -2.59 -15.67 -10.16
CA LEU A 53 -1.92 -15.68 -8.86
C LEU A 53 -0.50 -16.20 -9.01
N TYR A 54 0.47 -15.42 -8.53
CA TYR A 54 1.86 -15.84 -8.41
C TYR A 54 2.41 -15.42 -7.03
N PRO A 55 2.32 -16.29 -6.01
CA PRO A 55 2.52 -15.93 -4.60
C PRO A 55 3.87 -15.27 -4.26
N VAL A 56 4.91 -15.52 -5.05
CA VAL A 56 6.24 -14.92 -4.89
C VAL A 56 6.19 -13.38 -5.00
N LEU A 57 5.19 -12.81 -5.71
CA LEU A 57 5.00 -11.36 -5.80
C LEU A 57 4.37 -10.73 -4.54
N SER A 58 3.92 -11.55 -3.58
CA SER A 58 3.26 -11.04 -2.39
C SER A 58 4.26 -10.29 -1.51
N PHE A 59 3.83 -9.17 -0.92
CA PHE A 59 4.59 -8.48 0.12
C PHE A 59 4.74 -9.30 1.42
N PHE A 60 4.03 -10.44 1.51
CA PHE A 60 4.09 -11.40 2.61
C PHE A 60 4.68 -12.74 2.16
N SER A 61 5.36 -12.78 1.01
CA SER A 61 6.07 -13.98 0.57
C SER A 61 7.32 -14.20 1.44
N THR A 62 7.75 -15.45 1.58
CA THR A 62 8.95 -15.80 2.35
C THR A 62 10.21 -15.11 1.82
N GLU A 63 10.29 -14.93 0.49
CA GLU A 63 11.36 -14.21 -0.19
C GLU A 63 11.32 -12.73 0.22
N CYS A 64 10.16 -12.08 0.12
CA CYS A 64 9.98 -10.68 0.46
C CYS A 64 10.32 -10.40 1.94
N GLU A 65 9.80 -11.22 2.85
CA GLU A 65 10.05 -11.06 4.29
C GLU A 65 11.54 -11.17 4.62
N TRP A 66 12.21 -12.19 4.07
CA TRP A 66 13.63 -12.38 4.30
C TRP A 66 14.48 -11.26 3.67
N GLU A 67 14.16 -10.83 2.45
CA GLU A 67 14.83 -9.71 1.78
C GLU A 67 14.72 -8.42 2.60
N GLN A 68 13.52 -8.09 3.08
CA GLN A 68 13.29 -6.92 3.92
C GLN A 68 14.12 -6.96 5.19
N ASP A 69 14.09 -8.10 5.90
CA ASP A 69 14.80 -8.25 7.17
C ASP A 69 16.32 -8.15 6.98
N ALA A 70 16.86 -8.94 6.06
CA ALA A 70 18.30 -9.02 5.81
C ALA A 70 18.89 -7.77 5.15
N ALA A 71 18.08 -6.97 4.44
CA ALA A 71 18.53 -5.73 3.80
C ALA A 71 18.45 -4.51 4.74
N PHE A 72 17.37 -4.40 5.52
CA PHE A 72 16.98 -3.13 6.16
C PHE A 72 16.72 -3.23 7.67
N PHE A 73 15.99 -4.24 8.15
CA PHE A 73 15.53 -4.28 9.55
C PHE A 73 16.53 -4.93 10.50
N ASN A 74 16.98 -6.14 10.17
CA ASN A 74 18.03 -6.86 10.89
C ASN A 74 19.14 -7.27 9.90
N PRO A 75 19.94 -6.31 9.40
CA PRO A 75 20.85 -6.57 8.31
C PRO A 75 21.86 -7.68 8.64
N VAL A 76 22.05 -8.58 7.68
CA VAL A 76 23.05 -9.64 7.79
C VAL A 76 24.46 -9.05 7.86
N LYS A 77 25.45 -9.84 8.30
CA LYS A 77 26.83 -9.33 8.34
C LYS A 77 27.46 -9.25 6.95
N ASP A 78 27.13 -10.20 6.08
CA ASP A 78 27.64 -10.31 4.72
C ASP A 78 26.43 -10.41 3.77
N PRO A 79 26.24 -9.44 2.85
CA PRO A 79 25.09 -9.40 1.96
C PRO A 79 25.21 -10.35 0.76
N SER A 80 26.32 -11.08 0.58
CA SER A 80 26.58 -11.87 -0.63
C SER A 80 25.46 -12.88 -0.93
N GLN A 81 25.00 -13.64 0.08
CA GLN A 81 23.90 -14.61 -0.09
C GLN A 81 22.56 -13.93 -0.35
N LEU A 82 22.31 -12.77 0.26
CA LEU A 82 21.11 -11.97 0.02
C LEU A 82 21.08 -11.47 -1.43
N VAL A 83 22.19 -10.93 -1.92
CA VAL A 83 22.33 -10.45 -3.30
C VAL A 83 22.16 -11.59 -4.31
N GLU A 84 22.76 -12.76 -4.05
CA GLU A 84 22.60 -13.94 -4.91
C GLU A 84 21.12 -14.38 -4.96
N ALA A 85 20.45 -14.44 -3.82
CA ALA A 85 19.05 -14.80 -3.77
C ALA A 85 18.14 -13.78 -4.45
N ILE A 86 18.37 -12.47 -4.25
CA ILE A 86 17.61 -11.43 -4.94
C ILE A 86 17.71 -11.61 -6.46
N ASN A 87 18.92 -11.88 -6.96
CA ASN A 87 19.12 -12.13 -8.39
C ASN A 87 18.38 -13.39 -8.85
N SER A 88 18.51 -14.51 -8.14
CA SER A 88 17.83 -15.77 -8.48
C SER A 88 16.31 -15.63 -8.51
N VAL A 89 15.72 -15.07 -7.45
CA VAL A 89 14.26 -14.87 -7.36
C VAL A 89 13.78 -13.88 -8.42
N SER A 90 14.54 -12.81 -8.69
CA SER A 90 14.20 -11.87 -9.75
C SER A 90 14.23 -12.50 -11.16
N ASP A 91 15.11 -13.47 -11.41
CA ASP A 91 15.14 -14.21 -12.68
C ASP A 91 13.89 -15.10 -12.82
N GLU A 92 13.46 -15.76 -11.75
CA GLU A 92 12.20 -16.52 -11.73
C GLU A 92 10.99 -15.62 -12.00
N ILE A 93 10.92 -14.48 -11.32
CA ILE A 93 9.86 -13.48 -11.51
C ILE A 93 9.87 -12.96 -12.95
N SER A 94 11.04 -12.61 -13.49
CA SER A 94 11.19 -12.14 -14.87
C SER A 94 10.68 -13.17 -15.88
N ASN A 95 11.12 -14.43 -15.74
CA ASN A 95 10.69 -15.52 -16.61
C ASN A 95 9.17 -15.74 -16.52
N ARG A 96 8.59 -15.65 -15.31
CA ARG A 96 7.14 -15.77 -15.12
C ARG A 96 6.38 -14.65 -15.80
N ILE A 97 6.84 -13.40 -15.68
CA ILE A 97 6.24 -12.22 -16.34
C ILE A 97 6.32 -12.37 -17.86
N LEU A 98 7.47 -12.78 -18.41
CA LEU A 98 7.64 -12.99 -19.85
C LEU A 98 6.72 -14.09 -20.39
N SER A 99 6.59 -15.22 -19.69
CA SER A 99 5.63 -16.27 -20.03
C SER A 99 4.19 -15.76 -19.99
N TRP A 100 3.85 -14.99 -18.95
CA TRP A 100 2.52 -14.41 -18.80
C TRP A 100 2.16 -13.43 -19.93
N ILE A 101 3.12 -12.61 -20.35
CA ILE A 101 2.98 -11.68 -21.48
C ILE A 101 2.65 -12.44 -22.76
N ASP A 102 3.34 -13.54 -23.04
CA ASP A 102 3.10 -14.39 -24.22
C ASP A 102 1.75 -15.12 -24.11
N GLU A 103 1.47 -15.75 -22.97
CA GLU A 103 0.21 -16.48 -22.68
C GLU A 103 -1.04 -15.61 -22.89
N LYS A 104 -0.97 -14.33 -22.52
CA LYS A 104 -2.09 -13.40 -22.59
C LYS A 104 -2.03 -12.48 -23.80
N GLU A 105 -0.92 -12.47 -24.54
CA GLU A 105 -0.62 -11.54 -25.64
C GLU A 105 -0.70 -10.07 -25.20
N ILE A 106 -0.03 -9.73 -24.09
CA ILE A 106 -0.07 -8.39 -23.51
C ILE A 106 0.57 -7.35 -24.45
N ASP A 107 -0.15 -6.26 -24.72
CA ASP A 107 0.32 -5.14 -25.55
C ASP A 107 1.07 -4.08 -24.73
N VAL A 108 0.64 -3.85 -23.47
CA VAL A 108 1.14 -2.80 -22.58
C VAL A 108 1.17 -3.30 -21.15
N LEU A 109 2.23 -3.00 -20.41
CA LEU A 109 2.35 -3.31 -18.99
C LEU A 109 2.04 -2.09 -18.10
N LEU A 110 1.48 -2.37 -16.93
CA LEU A 110 1.26 -1.43 -15.85
C LEU A 110 1.85 -2.00 -14.55
N SER A 111 2.84 -1.31 -13.98
CA SER A 111 3.38 -1.63 -12.66
C SER A 111 2.71 -0.75 -11.61
N GLU A 112 1.88 -1.34 -10.74
CA GLU A 112 1.12 -0.64 -9.70
C GLU A 112 1.87 -0.70 -8.37
N ASN A 113 2.56 0.40 -8.04
CA ASN A 113 3.40 0.57 -6.85
C ASN A 113 4.41 -0.57 -6.56
N ALA A 114 4.75 -1.38 -7.57
CA ALA A 114 5.64 -2.53 -7.44
C ALA A 114 7.10 -2.19 -7.76
N SER A 115 7.35 -0.99 -8.31
CA SER A 115 8.68 -0.57 -8.77
C SER A 115 9.19 0.75 -8.19
N ALA A 116 8.47 1.38 -7.26
CA ALA A 116 8.89 2.63 -6.61
C ALA A 116 9.33 2.50 -5.14
N LEU A 117 8.88 1.45 -4.46
CA LEU A 117 9.26 1.14 -3.09
C LEU A 117 10.10 -0.15 -3.01
N PRO A 118 11.27 -0.12 -2.35
CA PRO A 118 12.09 -1.28 -2.00
C PRO A 118 11.45 -2.20 -0.95
N SER A 119 10.12 -2.35 -0.97
CA SER A 119 9.38 -3.28 -0.12
C SER A 119 9.55 -4.73 -0.57
N HIS A 120 9.90 -4.97 -1.84
CA HIS A 120 10.16 -6.29 -2.43
C HIS A 120 11.25 -6.12 -3.50
N LEU A 121 12.50 -6.48 -3.17
CA LEU A 121 13.67 -6.16 -4.00
C LEU A 121 13.68 -7.02 -5.27
N SER A 122 13.40 -8.32 -5.11
CA SER A 122 13.36 -9.26 -6.23
C SER A 122 12.22 -8.97 -7.20
N MET A 123 11.05 -8.55 -6.71
CA MET A 123 9.92 -8.20 -7.57
C MET A 123 10.25 -7.03 -8.49
N ALA A 124 10.79 -5.93 -7.95
CA ALA A 124 11.14 -4.78 -8.77
C ALA A 124 12.26 -5.10 -9.78
N LEU A 125 13.27 -5.87 -9.37
CA LEU A 125 14.33 -6.31 -10.28
C LEU A 125 13.79 -7.28 -11.36
N GLY A 126 12.86 -8.16 -11.01
CA GLY A 126 12.23 -9.09 -11.95
C GLY A 126 11.36 -8.37 -12.97
N ILE A 127 10.58 -7.36 -12.54
CA ILE A 127 9.84 -6.47 -13.43
C ILE A 127 10.81 -5.72 -14.35
N TRP A 128 11.90 -5.16 -13.80
CA TRP A 128 12.91 -4.45 -14.59
C TRP A 128 13.51 -5.35 -15.68
N LYS A 129 13.93 -6.57 -15.34
CA LYS A 129 14.49 -7.56 -16.28
C LYS A 129 13.48 -7.96 -17.36
N ALA A 130 12.22 -8.17 -17.00
CA ALA A 130 11.18 -8.53 -17.94
C ALA A 130 10.89 -7.40 -18.93
N VAL A 131 10.76 -6.16 -18.44
CA VAL A 131 10.48 -4.97 -19.26
C VAL A 131 11.66 -4.66 -20.19
N GLU A 132 12.89 -4.78 -19.70
CA GLU A 132 14.09 -4.64 -20.54
C GLU A 132 14.13 -5.70 -21.65
N SER A 133 13.79 -6.94 -21.31
CA SER A 133 13.83 -8.07 -22.26
C SER A 133 12.75 -8.02 -23.33
N CYS A 134 11.50 -7.68 -22.97
CA CYS A 134 10.38 -7.67 -23.91
C CYS A 134 10.25 -6.35 -24.68
N GLY A 135 10.74 -5.24 -24.12
CA GLY A 135 10.66 -3.91 -24.73
C GLY A 135 9.23 -3.35 -24.84
N LEU A 136 8.23 -3.97 -24.19
CA LEU A 136 6.84 -3.51 -24.25
C LEU A 136 6.69 -2.11 -23.66
N PRO A 137 5.80 -1.25 -24.23
CA PRO A 137 5.41 -0.02 -23.57
C PRO A 137 4.93 -0.32 -22.15
N THR A 138 5.49 0.39 -21.18
CA THR A 138 5.20 0.18 -19.77
C THR A 138 4.86 1.49 -19.10
N LEU A 139 3.82 1.50 -18.26
CA LEU A 139 3.50 2.60 -17.37
C LEU A 139 3.76 2.14 -15.93
N THR A 140 4.42 2.96 -15.12
CA THR A 140 4.34 2.80 -13.66
C THR A 140 3.32 3.76 -13.12
N HIS A 141 2.55 3.31 -12.14
CA HIS A 141 1.66 4.15 -11.36
C HIS A 141 2.06 4.01 -9.90
N ASP A 142 2.72 5.04 -9.39
CA ASP A 142 3.42 4.99 -8.10
C ASP A 142 2.73 5.94 -7.11
N HIS A 143 2.33 5.36 -5.98
CA HIS A 143 1.61 6.06 -4.92
C HIS A 143 2.55 6.73 -3.92
N ASP A 144 3.76 6.20 -3.81
CA ASP A 144 4.81 6.70 -2.95
C ASP A 144 6.18 6.17 -3.38
N PHE A 145 7.22 6.89 -2.99
CA PHE A 145 8.60 6.53 -3.32
C PHE A 145 9.44 6.32 -2.06
N HIS A 146 10.56 5.60 -2.22
CA HIS A 146 11.41 5.21 -1.09
C HIS A 146 11.90 6.38 -0.23
N TRP A 147 12.21 7.53 -0.85
CA TRP A 147 12.68 8.71 -0.14
C TRP A 147 11.64 9.36 0.77
N GLU A 148 10.37 9.01 0.62
CA GLU A 148 9.27 9.44 1.50
C GLU A 148 9.21 8.61 2.78
N ARG A 149 9.97 7.51 2.86
CA ARG A 149 10.03 6.60 4.01
C ARG A 149 11.25 6.83 4.91
N GLY A 150 11.93 7.97 4.77
CA GLY A 150 13.07 8.36 5.61
C GLY A 150 14.22 7.36 5.49
N ASP A 151 14.63 6.76 6.61
CA ASP A 151 15.74 5.82 6.67
C ASP A 151 15.31 4.35 6.50
N ARG A 152 14.01 4.07 6.31
CA ARG A 152 13.46 2.71 6.23
C ARG A 152 14.14 1.82 5.19
N TYR A 153 14.52 2.39 4.04
CA TYR A 153 15.17 1.65 2.95
C TYR A 153 16.64 2.01 2.78
N LYS A 154 17.31 2.42 3.87
CA LYS A 154 18.75 2.61 3.90
C LYS A 154 19.39 1.38 4.51
N SER A 155 20.22 0.70 3.73
CA SER A 155 20.96 -0.47 4.18
C SER A 155 22.35 -0.08 4.69
N PRO A 156 22.96 -0.80 5.66
CA PRO A 156 24.38 -0.69 5.92
C PRO A 156 25.25 -1.27 4.79
N HIS A 157 24.66 -1.99 3.83
CA HIS A 157 25.34 -2.59 2.69
C HIS A 157 25.27 -1.68 1.46
N ASN A 158 26.42 -1.34 0.88
CA ASN A 158 26.49 -0.47 -0.29
C ASN A 158 25.83 -1.12 -1.50
N GLU A 159 26.00 -2.42 -1.68
CA GLU A 159 25.45 -3.21 -2.78
C GLU A 159 23.91 -3.14 -2.83
N ILE A 160 23.27 -3.16 -1.66
CA ILE A 160 21.81 -3.02 -1.55
C ILE A 160 21.37 -1.59 -1.86
N ASN A 161 22.09 -0.59 -1.35
CA ASN A 161 21.79 0.81 -1.65
C ASN A 161 21.96 1.13 -3.15
N GLU A 162 22.97 0.57 -3.80
CA GLU A 162 23.18 0.66 -5.25
C GLU A 162 22.03 0.00 -6.04
N MET A 163 21.53 -1.15 -5.59
CA MET A 163 20.33 -1.77 -6.16
C MET A 163 19.10 -0.87 -6.01
N VAL A 164 18.89 -0.28 -4.82
CA VAL A 164 17.77 0.63 -4.57
C VAL A 164 17.83 1.84 -5.50
N GLU A 165 19.00 2.48 -5.62
CA GLU A 165 19.18 3.64 -6.49
C GLU A 165 18.97 3.30 -7.97
N LYS A 166 19.39 2.10 -8.40
CA LYS A 166 19.32 1.67 -9.80
C LYS A 166 17.92 1.23 -10.23
N TYR A 167 17.19 0.51 -9.37
CA TYR A 167 15.94 -0.16 -9.74
C TYR A 167 14.67 0.50 -9.18
N PHE A 168 14.79 1.51 -8.31
CA PHE A 168 13.67 2.24 -7.74
C PHE A 168 13.82 3.75 -7.97
N PRO A 169 13.13 4.33 -8.97
CA PRO A 169 12.04 3.73 -9.75
C PRO A 169 12.51 2.91 -10.97
N LEU A 170 11.59 2.15 -11.58
CA LEU A 170 11.79 1.50 -12.88
C LEU A 170 12.07 2.54 -13.98
N ASN A 171 13.33 2.69 -14.38
CA ASN A 171 13.76 3.71 -15.34
C ASN A 171 14.35 3.08 -16.61
N LEU A 172 13.49 2.80 -17.59
CA LEU A 172 13.86 2.28 -18.91
C LEU A 172 13.25 3.17 -20.03
N PRO A 173 13.83 3.22 -21.24
CA PRO A 173 13.37 4.13 -22.31
C PRO A 173 11.90 3.97 -22.73
N ASN A 174 11.37 2.75 -22.62
CA ASN A 174 9.99 2.37 -22.93
C ASN A 174 9.02 2.55 -21.75
N VAL A 175 9.48 3.11 -20.63
CA VAL A 175 8.69 3.33 -19.42
C VAL A 175 8.19 4.78 -19.32
N LYS A 176 6.92 4.94 -18.94
CA LYS A 176 6.31 6.20 -18.54
C LYS A 176 5.88 6.12 -17.08
N HIS A 177 5.73 7.27 -16.45
CA HIS A 177 5.41 7.36 -15.03
C HIS A 177 4.13 8.17 -14.81
N ALA A 178 3.24 7.62 -13.99
CA ALA A 178 2.11 8.31 -13.39
C ALA A 178 2.32 8.36 -11.86
N VAL A 179 2.05 9.52 -11.28
CA VAL A 179 2.17 9.76 -9.84
C VAL A 179 0.92 10.42 -9.32
N ILE A 180 0.62 10.26 -8.03
CA ILE A 180 -0.67 10.70 -7.48
C ILE A 180 -0.70 12.16 -7.05
N ASN A 181 0.43 12.87 -7.07
CA ASN A 181 0.50 14.26 -6.62
C ASN A 181 1.67 15.05 -7.25
N LEU A 182 1.56 16.38 -7.20
CA LEU A 182 2.55 17.32 -7.74
C LEU A 182 3.90 17.27 -7.03
N HIS A 183 3.92 16.89 -5.73
CA HIS A 183 5.16 16.77 -4.98
C HIS A 183 6.01 15.61 -5.53
N ALA A 184 5.41 14.43 -5.70
CA ALA A 184 6.04 13.26 -6.30
C ALA A 184 6.54 13.56 -7.73
N GLN A 185 5.74 14.23 -8.55
CA GLN A 185 6.16 14.63 -9.91
C GLN A 185 7.43 15.49 -9.88
N THR A 186 7.44 16.52 -9.01
CA THR A 186 8.58 17.42 -8.86
C THR A 186 9.81 16.66 -8.39
N ARG A 187 9.67 15.83 -7.34
CA ARG A 187 10.78 15.08 -6.75
C ARG A 187 11.36 14.04 -7.69
N LEU A 188 10.52 13.35 -8.45
CA LEU A 188 10.93 12.35 -9.43
C LEU A 188 11.77 13.00 -10.54
N LYS A 189 11.35 14.18 -11.02
CA LYS A 189 12.12 14.98 -11.98
C LYS A 189 13.44 15.50 -11.41
N GLU A 190 13.43 16.04 -10.20
CA GLU A 190 14.65 16.56 -9.54
C GLU A 190 15.70 15.47 -9.31
N ARG A 191 15.27 14.29 -8.87
CA ARG A 191 16.17 13.20 -8.47
C ARG A 191 16.66 12.35 -9.65
N TYR A 192 15.78 12.05 -10.60
CA TYR A 192 16.05 11.09 -11.66
C TYR A 192 15.93 11.67 -13.07
N GLY A 193 15.54 12.95 -13.22
CA GLY A 193 15.30 13.55 -14.54
C GLY A 193 14.08 12.98 -15.27
N ILE A 194 13.20 12.28 -14.54
CA ILE A 194 12.04 11.57 -15.10
C ILE A 194 10.82 12.49 -15.10
N GLU A 195 10.24 12.72 -16.28
CA GLU A 195 8.93 13.37 -16.41
C GLU A 195 7.81 12.37 -16.09
N SER A 196 6.79 12.84 -15.37
CA SER A 196 5.62 12.03 -14.99
C SER A 196 4.31 12.79 -15.16
N LEU A 197 3.22 12.05 -15.31
CA LEU A 197 1.85 12.58 -15.31
C LEU A 197 1.27 12.52 -13.90
N VAL A 198 0.56 13.56 -13.49
CA VAL A 198 -0.17 13.54 -12.22
C VAL A 198 -1.57 12.98 -12.46
N VAL A 199 -1.83 11.79 -11.91
CA VAL A 199 -3.16 11.16 -11.90
C VAL A 199 -3.55 10.98 -10.43
N PRO A 200 -4.29 11.94 -9.84
CA PRO A 200 -4.62 11.88 -8.44
C PRO A 200 -5.60 10.74 -8.16
N ASN A 201 -5.54 10.21 -6.94
CA ASN A 201 -6.59 9.33 -6.43
C ASN A 201 -7.93 10.07 -6.42
N VAL A 202 -9.00 9.41 -6.86
CA VAL A 202 -10.33 10.01 -6.97
C VAL A 202 -11.36 9.21 -6.21
N MET A 203 -12.39 9.92 -5.71
CA MET A 203 -13.58 9.30 -5.15
C MET A 203 -14.73 9.45 -6.14
N ASP A 204 -15.54 8.41 -6.26
CA ASP A 204 -16.77 8.46 -7.05
C ASP A 204 -17.89 9.08 -6.21
N PHE A 205 -18.12 10.38 -6.36
CA PHE A 205 -19.13 11.09 -5.57
C PHE A 205 -20.58 10.71 -5.90
N ASP A 206 -20.82 9.96 -6.99
CA ASP A 206 -22.14 9.41 -7.28
C ASP A 206 -22.41 8.14 -6.47
N THR A 207 -21.38 7.51 -5.91
CA THR A 207 -21.53 6.42 -4.94
C THR A 207 -22.03 6.98 -3.61
N PRO A 208 -23.16 6.47 -3.06
CA PRO A 208 -23.72 6.97 -1.81
C PRO A 208 -22.94 6.41 -0.60
N TYR A 209 -21.73 6.91 -0.38
CA TYR A 209 -20.93 6.53 0.78
C TYR A 209 -21.66 6.91 2.09
N GLY A 210 -21.67 6.00 3.07
CA GLY A 210 -22.22 6.28 4.41
C GLY A 210 -23.74 6.11 4.55
N LEU A 211 -24.37 5.32 3.68
CA LEU A 211 -25.75 4.89 3.90
C LEU A 211 -25.88 4.18 5.25
N LYS A 212 -26.95 4.51 5.98
CA LYS A 212 -27.32 3.74 7.17
C LYS A 212 -27.83 2.39 6.73
N THR A 213 -27.17 1.34 7.18
CA THR A 213 -27.55 -0.05 6.93
C THR A 213 -27.90 -0.74 8.25
N ASP A 214 -28.42 -1.95 8.17
CA ASP A 214 -28.71 -2.74 9.36
C ASP A 214 -27.44 -3.10 10.14
N GLU A 215 -26.27 -3.11 9.49
CA GLU A 215 -24.96 -3.36 10.11
C GLU A 215 -24.32 -2.12 10.76
N ASN A 216 -24.76 -0.89 10.45
CA ASN A 216 -24.11 0.32 10.97
C ASN A 216 -25.05 1.28 11.73
N ARG A 217 -26.35 0.98 11.75
CA ARG A 217 -27.35 1.81 12.43
C ARG A 217 -27.06 1.98 13.93
N SER A 218 -26.38 1.00 14.54
CA SER A 218 -26.05 0.99 15.97
C SER A 218 -24.62 1.43 16.29
N LEU A 219 -23.86 1.93 15.32
CA LEU A 219 -22.42 2.21 15.44
C LEU A 219 -22.04 3.01 16.70
N LEU A 220 -22.77 4.08 17.02
CA LEU A 220 -22.46 4.88 18.23
C LEU A 220 -22.69 4.09 19.52
N LYS A 221 -23.72 3.27 19.55
CA LYS A 221 -24.05 2.42 20.71
C LYS A 221 -23.01 1.32 20.88
N ASP A 222 -22.55 0.73 19.78
CA ASP A 222 -21.49 -0.28 19.77
C ASP A 222 -20.13 0.28 20.22
N LEU A 223 -19.88 1.58 19.98
CA LEU A 223 -18.74 2.31 20.53
C LEU A 223 -18.91 2.71 22.02
N GLY A 224 -20.05 2.35 22.64
CA GLY A 224 -20.35 2.69 24.03
C GLY A 224 -20.75 4.16 24.26
N PHE A 225 -21.15 4.87 23.20
CA PHE A 225 -21.52 6.28 23.30
C PHE A 225 -23.00 6.47 23.66
N THR A 226 -23.26 7.49 24.47
CA THR A 226 -24.60 7.93 24.84
C THR A 226 -25.15 8.98 23.87
N ASN A 227 -26.46 9.23 23.93
CA ASN A 227 -27.09 10.31 23.18
C ASN A 227 -26.41 11.66 23.50
N GLY A 228 -25.84 12.30 22.49
CA GLY A 228 -25.15 13.59 22.60
C GLY A 228 -23.63 13.53 22.39
N ALA A 229 -23.04 12.34 22.30
CA ALA A 229 -21.64 12.21 21.92
C ALA A 229 -21.38 12.72 20.49
N ILE A 230 -20.26 13.41 20.32
CA ILE A 230 -19.76 13.90 19.03
C ILE A 230 -18.54 13.04 18.67
N PRO A 231 -18.70 12.01 17.83
CA PRO A 231 -17.58 11.17 17.45
C PRO A 231 -16.68 11.90 16.44
N VAL A 232 -15.38 11.82 16.67
CA VAL A 232 -14.31 12.29 15.77
C VAL A 232 -13.55 11.06 15.33
N PHE A 233 -13.75 10.62 14.08
CA PHE A 233 -13.09 9.42 13.57
C PHE A 233 -11.73 9.76 12.99
N GLN A 234 -10.70 9.07 13.47
CA GLN A 234 -9.40 9.01 12.83
C GLN A 234 -9.22 7.61 12.25
N VAL A 235 -9.56 7.47 10.97
CA VAL A 235 -9.55 6.19 10.26
C VAL A 235 -8.14 5.90 9.76
N THR A 236 -7.28 5.41 10.64
CA THR A 236 -5.86 5.18 10.35
C THR A 236 -5.28 4.03 11.15
N ARG A 237 -4.28 3.35 10.58
CA ARG A 237 -3.33 2.51 11.32
C ARG A 237 -2.59 3.31 12.40
N ILE A 238 -2.23 2.65 13.50
CA ILE A 238 -1.51 3.26 14.63
C ILE A 238 -0.01 3.22 14.33
N VAL A 239 0.49 4.26 13.68
CA VAL A 239 1.92 4.47 13.38
C VAL A 239 2.27 5.96 13.44
N GLU A 240 3.49 6.32 13.83
CA GLU A 240 3.91 7.71 14.15
C GLU A 240 3.53 8.74 13.07
N ARG A 241 3.79 8.41 11.79
CA ARG A 241 3.50 9.30 10.65
C ARG A 241 2.01 9.67 10.47
N LYS A 242 1.11 9.07 11.24
CA LYS A 242 -0.34 9.33 11.18
C LYS A 242 -0.81 10.36 12.20
N GLY A 243 0.07 10.82 13.09
CA GLY A 243 -0.17 11.99 13.93
C GLY A 243 -1.35 11.86 14.90
N ILE A 244 -1.57 10.66 15.45
CA ILE A 244 -2.67 10.41 16.41
C ILE A 244 -2.48 11.24 17.69
N GLU A 245 -1.23 11.52 18.09
CA GLU A 245 -0.90 12.38 19.22
C GLU A 245 -1.46 13.80 19.06
N VAL A 246 -1.52 14.30 17.82
CA VAL A 246 -2.10 15.61 17.50
C VAL A 246 -3.61 15.59 17.64
N ALA A 247 -4.27 14.50 17.24
CA ALA A 247 -5.70 14.34 17.44
C ALA A 247 -6.06 14.26 18.94
N ILE A 248 -5.27 13.54 19.74
CA ILE A 248 -5.44 13.50 21.20
C ILE A 248 -5.29 14.89 21.81
N GLU A 249 -4.28 15.65 21.38
CA GLU A 249 -4.08 17.03 21.83
C GLU A 249 -5.24 17.95 21.42
N LEU A 250 -5.80 17.77 20.22
CA LEU A 250 -6.99 18.49 19.78
C LEU A 250 -8.18 18.23 20.70
N ILE A 251 -8.46 16.96 21.04
CA ILE A 251 -9.54 16.61 21.98
C ILE A 251 -9.34 17.28 23.33
N HIS A 252 -8.10 17.29 23.84
CA HIS A 252 -7.78 18.00 25.08
C HIS A 252 -8.08 19.50 24.97
N LYS A 253 -7.66 20.16 23.89
CA LYS A 253 -7.85 21.61 23.69
C LYS A 253 -9.31 22.03 23.50
N LEU A 254 -10.16 21.15 22.96
CA LEU A 254 -11.59 21.44 22.78
C LEU A 254 -12.33 21.63 24.11
N GLN A 255 -11.84 21.04 25.21
CA GLN A 255 -12.44 21.14 26.55
C GLN A 255 -13.93 20.74 26.58
N ASP A 256 -14.36 19.88 25.66
CA ASP A 256 -15.73 19.36 25.57
C ASP A 256 -15.73 17.84 25.81
N GLN A 257 -16.39 17.43 26.89
CA GLN A 257 -16.48 16.03 27.32
C GLN A 257 -17.35 15.17 26.38
N ASN A 258 -18.18 15.80 25.54
CA ASN A 258 -19.04 15.09 24.58
C ASN A 258 -18.25 14.66 23.34
N VAL A 259 -17.10 15.27 23.04
CA VAL A 259 -16.28 14.91 21.89
C VAL A 259 -15.48 13.65 22.17
N LYS A 260 -15.65 12.63 21.33
CA LYS A 260 -15.04 11.30 21.46
C LYS A 260 -14.18 10.99 20.25
N LEU A 261 -12.86 10.90 20.41
CA LEU A 261 -11.94 10.44 19.37
C LEU A 261 -12.05 8.91 19.24
N VAL A 262 -12.26 8.45 18.01
CA VAL A 262 -12.34 7.03 17.65
C VAL A 262 -11.21 6.71 16.68
N ILE A 263 -10.32 5.80 17.09
CA ILE A 263 -9.19 5.34 16.29
C ILE A 263 -9.51 3.92 15.84
N THR A 264 -9.58 3.71 14.53
CA THR A 264 -10.12 2.46 13.96
C THR A 264 -9.06 1.44 13.56
N GLY A 265 -7.81 1.84 13.34
CA GLY A 265 -6.76 0.92 12.92
C GLY A 265 -6.12 0.16 14.07
N ASN A 266 -5.52 -0.99 13.75
CA ASN A 266 -4.68 -1.74 14.68
C ASN A 266 -3.25 -1.15 14.76
N HIS A 267 -2.44 -1.71 15.67
CA HIS A 267 -1.04 -1.34 15.90
C HIS A 267 -0.06 -2.43 15.43
N ASN A 268 -0.46 -3.28 14.48
CA ASN A 268 0.40 -4.38 14.03
C ASN A 268 1.69 -3.88 13.36
N ASP A 269 1.62 -2.70 12.74
CA ASP A 269 2.77 -2.03 12.09
C ASP A 269 3.52 -1.08 13.03
N ASP A 270 3.19 -1.06 14.32
CA ASP A 270 3.91 -0.30 15.34
C ASP A 270 5.01 -1.18 15.92
N GLU A 271 6.26 -0.82 15.64
CA GLU A 271 7.46 -1.58 15.99
C GLU A 271 7.51 -1.89 17.50
N GLY A 272 7.07 -3.09 17.86
CA GLY A 272 6.92 -3.52 19.25
C GLY A 272 5.89 -2.72 20.06
N GLY A 273 4.90 -2.07 19.44
CA GLY A 273 3.82 -1.33 20.10
C GLY A 273 4.27 -0.05 20.80
N LYS A 274 5.41 0.53 20.39
CA LYS A 274 6.05 1.66 21.08
C LYS A 274 5.20 2.93 20.97
N TYR A 275 4.74 3.26 19.77
CA TYR A 275 3.93 4.45 19.54
C TYR A 275 2.58 4.34 20.23
N TYR A 276 1.92 3.18 20.16
CA TYR A 276 0.69 2.90 20.88
C TYR A 276 0.83 3.15 22.39
N ARG A 277 1.92 2.68 23.02
CA ARG A 277 2.20 2.98 24.44
C ARG A 277 2.36 4.47 24.71
N GLN A 278 3.01 5.22 23.81
CA GLN A 278 3.12 6.67 23.94
C GLN A 278 1.74 7.35 23.91
N LEU A 279 0.86 6.93 22.98
CA LEU A 279 -0.51 7.44 22.90
C LEU A 279 -1.30 7.14 24.19
N ILE A 280 -1.18 5.92 24.73
CA ILE A 280 -1.84 5.55 26.00
C ILE A 280 -1.35 6.43 27.16
N ASN A 281 -0.04 6.67 27.26
CA ASN A 281 0.52 7.57 28.28
C ASN A 281 -0.03 9.00 28.12
N GLN A 282 -0.06 9.52 26.90
CA GLN A 282 -0.60 10.87 26.62
C GLN A 282 -2.09 10.98 27.01
N ILE A 283 -2.89 9.96 26.70
CA ILE A 283 -4.32 9.90 27.07
C ILE A 283 -4.47 9.93 28.60
N HIS A 284 -3.64 9.18 29.31
CA HIS A 284 -3.65 9.14 30.77
C HIS A 284 -3.26 10.50 31.37
N ASP A 285 -2.17 11.10 30.90
CA ASP A 285 -1.65 12.38 31.40
C ASP A 285 -2.64 13.54 31.18
N LEU A 286 -3.32 13.53 30.03
CA LEU A 286 -4.35 14.51 29.68
C LEU A 286 -5.74 14.17 30.23
N LYS A 287 -5.89 13.05 30.95
CA LYS A 287 -7.14 12.55 31.56
C LYS A 287 -8.27 12.32 30.55
N LEU A 288 -7.94 11.81 29.37
CA LEU A 288 -8.87 11.60 28.26
C LEU A 288 -9.39 10.16 28.12
N ASN A 289 -9.26 9.31 29.16
CA ASN A 289 -9.64 7.88 29.10
C ASN A 289 -11.09 7.64 28.66
N ASN A 290 -12.00 8.57 28.96
CA ASN A 290 -13.43 8.48 28.59
C ASN A 290 -13.75 9.17 27.25
N GLN A 291 -12.73 9.68 26.55
CA GLN A 291 -12.87 10.44 25.31
C GLN A 291 -12.10 9.82 24.14
N VAL A 292 -11.21 8.85 24.36
CA VAL A 292 -10.48 8.18 23.29
C VAL A 292 -10.83 6.69 23.27
N VAL A 293 -11.28 6.20 22.12
CA VAL A 293 -11.68 4.81 21.90
C VAL A 293 -10.85 4.21 20.78
N PHE A 294 -10.19 3.08 21.05
CA PHE A 294 -9.58 2.23 20.04
C PHE A 294 -10.61 1.17 19.62
N ALA A 295 -11.04 1.21 18.37
CA ALA A 295 -12.18 0.44 17.84
C ALA A 295 -11.78 -0.60 16.79
N SER A 296 -10.50 -0.98 16.74
CA SER A 296 -9.99 -1.93 15.74
C SER A 296 -10.63 -3.31 15.82
N ASN A 297 -11.15 -3.70 16.98
CA ASN A 297 -11.86 -4.95 17.20
C ASN A 297 -13.31 -4.95 16.67
N LEU A 298 -13.88 -3.78 16.37
CA LEU A 298 -15.25 -3.63 15.89
C LEU A 298 -15.34 -3.47 14.37
N ILE A 299 -14.20 -3.34 13.70
CA ILE A 299 -14.08 -3.10 12.27
C ILE A 299 -13.33 -4.27 11.64
N GLN A 300 -14.04 -5.08 10.86
CA GLN A 300 -13.43 -6.05 9.95
C GLN A 300 -13.49 -5.49 8.54
N ASN A 301 -12.56 -5.86 7.67
CA ASN A 301 -12.45 -5.34 6.30
C ASN A 301 -13.84 -5.16 5.64
N HIS A 302 -14.14 -3.92 5.24
CA HIS A 302 -15.39 -3.45 4.64
C HIS A 302 -16.69 -3.58 5.48
N SER A 303 -16.64 -4.01 6.75
CA SER A 303 -17.85 -4.18 7.57
C SER A 303 -17.68 -3.81 9.05
N TRP A 304 -18.73 -3.20 9.61
CA TRP A 304 -18.89 -3.01 11.05
C TRP A 304 -19.46 -4.31 11.64
N GLN A 305 -18.80 -4.90 12.63
CA GLN A 305 -19.36 -6.01 13.41
C GLN A 305 -19.73 -5.49 14.79
N GLY A 306 -20.81 -4.72 14.82
CA GLY A 306 -21.42 -4.23 16.03
C GLY A 306 -22.05 -5.36 16.85
N HIS A 307 -22.15 -5.16 18.16
CA HIS A 307 -22.90 -6.08 19.02
C HIS A 307 -24.41 -5.84 18.93
N HIS A 308 -24.83 -4.76 18.26
CA HIS A 308 -26.20 -4.26 18.32
C HIS A 308 -26.87 -4.08 16.95
N GLY A 309 -26.38 -4.76 15.92
CA GLY A 309 -26.84 -4.62 14.54
C GLY A 309 -25.92 -3.67 13.80
#